data_AF-A0A067FYI6-F1
#
_entry.id   AF-A0A067FYI6-F1
#
_cell.length_a   1.000
_cell.length_b   1.000
_cell.length_c   1.000
_cell.angle_alpha   90.00
_cell.angle_beta   90.00
_cell.angle_gamma   90.00
#
_symmetry.space_group_name_H-M   'P 1'
#
loop_
_entity.id
_entity.type
_entity.pdbx_description
1 polymer ?
#
loop_
_entity_poly.entity_id
_entity_poly.type
_entity_poly.pdbx_seq_one_letter_code
_entity_poly.pdbx_strand_id
1 'polypeptide(L)'
;FRGGPISVAEYMEEVLTNPKAGFYINRDVFGAEGDFITSPEVSQMFGEMVGVWAMCLWEQMGQPNRVNLVELGPGRGTLMADLLRGASKFKNFTESLHIHLVECSPTLQKLQHHNLKCMDENNANDNVEERTISSLAGTPVSWHAALEQVPSGFPTIIVAHEFYDALPVHQFQKTTRGWCEKLVDIAEDSSAASGLQIKNWRSLSTLRFVQKRWS
;
A
#
# COMPACT_ATOMS: atom_id res chain seq x y z
N PHE A 1 3.98 2.70 27.22
CA PHE A 1 5.18 1.89 26.98
C PHE A 1 5.01 0.55 27.70
N ARG A 2 4.85 -0.54 26.95
CA ARG A 2 4.93 -1.92 27.49
C ARG A 2 6.42 -2.20 27.70
N GLY A 3 6.86 -2.40 28.94
CA GLY A 3 8.28 -2.43 29.33
C GLY A 3 9.00 -3.75 29.02
N GLY A 4 9.01 -4.20 27.76
CA GLY A 4 9.75 -5.40 27.36
C GLY A 4 10.03 -5.46 25.86
N PRO A 5 10.82 -6.47 25.40
CA PRO A 5 11.18 -6.63 23.99
C PRO A 5 9.94 -6.78 23.12
N ILE A 6 9.94 -6.11 21.96
CA ILE A 6 8.86 -6.13 20.99
C ILE A 6 9.17 -7.11 19.86
N SER A 7 8.17 -7.64 19.18
CA SER A 7 8.40 -8.47 18.00
C SER A 7 9.02 -7.67 16.85
N VAL A 8 9.66 -8.37 15.90
CA VAL A 8 10.12 -7.74 14.65
C VAL A 8 8.94 -7.12 13.89
N ALA A 9 7.75 -7.74 13.96
CA ALA A 9 6.54 -7.20 13.35
C ALA A 9 6.12 -5.85 13.99
N GLU A 10 6.02 -5.77 15.31
CA GLU A 10 5.72 -4.52 16.03
C GLU A 10 6.76 -3.43 15.75
N TYR A 11 8.05 -3.81 15.66
CA TYR A 11 9.10 -2.88 15.28
C TYR A 11 8.93 -2.37 13.84
N MET A 12 8.66 -3.26 12.87
CA MET A 12 8.42 -2.88 11.47
C MET A 12 7.19 -1.98 11.34
N GLU A 13 6.09 -2.30 12.02
CA GLU A 13 4.89 -1.48 12.04
C GLU A 13 5.19 -0.07 12.55
N GLU A 14 5.85 0.06 13.70
CA GLU A 14 6.25 1.37 14.24
C GLU A 14 7.19 2.15 13.30
N VAL A 15 8.17 1.50 12.67
CA VAL A 15 9.08 2.19 11.76
C VAL A 15 8.39 2.63 10.47
N LEU A 16 7.41 1.88 9.97
CA LEU A 16 6.78 2.13 8.68
C LEU A 16 5.59 3.09 8.80
N THR A 17 4.72 2.92 9.80
CA THR A 17 3.39 3.55 9.87
C THR A 17 3.20 4.50 11.07
N ASN A 18 4.23 4.75 11.89
CA ASN A 18 4.09 5.67 13.02
C ASN A 18 3.71 7.10 12.56
N PRO A 19 2.61 7.68 13.06
CA PRO A 19 2.14 9.00 12.60
C PRO A 19 3.11 10.17 12.77
N LYS A 20 4.12 10.04 13.65
CA LYS A 20 5.10 11.10 13.96
C LYS A 20 6.47 10.90 13.35
N ALA A 21 6.85 9.68 12.99
CA ALA A 21 8.20 9.34 12.53
C ALA A 21 8.26 8.24 11.46
N GLY A 22 7.11 7.66 11.11
CA GLY A 22 6.99 6.53 10.21
C GLY A 22 7.48 6.87 8.81
N PHE A 23 8.19 5.92 8.22
CA PHE A 23 8.87 6.07 6.93
C PHE A 23 7.89 6.48 5.82
N TYR A 24 6.70 5.87 5.75
CA TYR A 24 5.68 6.17 4.74
C TYR A 24 4.85 7.42 5.02
N ILE A 25 4.95 7.99 6.23
CA ILE A 25 4.13 9.15 6.64
C ILE A 25 4.90 10.46 6.50
N ASN A 26 6.21 10.45 6.79
CA ASN A 26 7.00 11.66 6.95
C ASN A 26 8.02 11.95 5.85
N ARG A 27 8.21 11.05 4.89
CA ARG A 27 9.14 11.27 3.77
C ARG A 27 8.41 11.15 2.45
N ASP A 28 8.79 12.00 1.49
CA ASP A 28 8.39 11.86 0.10
C ASP A 28 9.29 10.77 -0.52
N VAL A 29 8.97 9.51 -0.23
CA VAL A 29 9.84 8.35 -0.53
C VAL A 29 9.65 7.75 -1.93
N PHE A 30 8.69 8.24 -2.70
CA PHE A 30 8.31 7.69 -4.00
C PHE A 30 8.58 8.69 -5.14
N GLY A 31 9.24 8.28 -6.21
CA GLY A 31 9.60 9.11 -7.37
C GLY A 31 11.07 8.97 -7.78
N ALA A 32 11.44 9.52 -8.94
CA ALA A 32 12.82 9.53 -9.45
C ALA A 32 13.84 10.28 -8.53
N GLU A 33 13.36 11.10 -7.58
CA GLU A 33 14.16 11.75 -6.53
C GLU A 33 13.98 11.13 -5.14
N GLY A 34 13.16 10.07 -5.00
CA GLY A 34 12.92 9.32 -3.76
C GLY A 34 13.81 8.07 -3.65
N ASP A 35 13.82 7.44 -2.46
CA ASP A 35 14.63 6.24 -2.18
C ASP A 35 14.06 4.95 -2.81
N PHE A 36 12.82 4.96 -3.33
CA PHE A 36 12.15 3.81 -3.96
C PHE A 36 11.85 4.06 -5.44
N ILE A 37 12.68 3.51 -6.33
CA ILE A 37 12.32 3.28 -7.73
C ILE A 37 11.56 1.95 -7.77
N THR A 38 10.23 2.00 -7.82
CA THR A 38 9.38 0.79 -7.95
C THR A 38 9.18 0.44 -9.44
N SER A 39 8.84 -0.80 -9.77
CA SER A 39 8.73 -1.27 -11.17
C SER A 39 7.82 -0.40 -12.08
N PRO A 40 6.69 0.16 -11.62
CA PRO A 40 5.86 1.07 -12.40
C PRO A 40 6.54 2.43 -12.67
N GLU A 41 7.46 2.86 -11.80
CA GLU A 41 8.24 4.09 -12.01
C GLU A 41 9.43 3.88 -12.96
N VAL A 42 9.86 2.64 -13.18
CA VAL A 42 10.90 2.28 -14.16
C VAL A 42 10.35 2.31 -15.59
N SER A 43 9.11 1.87 -15.79
CA SER A 43 8.51 1.86 -17.13
C SER A 43 6.99 1.83 -17.13
N GLN A 44 6.40 2.82 -17.83
CA GLN A 44 4.98 2.87 -18.19
C GLN A 44 4.47 1.56 -18.82
N MET A 45 5.33 0.83 -19.55
CA MET A 45 4.94 -0.42 -20.20
C MET A 45 4.46 -1.47 -19.19
N PHE A 46 4.99 -1.45 -17.96
CA PHE A 46 4.57 -2.41 -16.93
C PHE A 46 3.08 -2.25 -16.61
N GLY A 47 2.62 -1.02 -16.32
CA GLY A 47 1.22 -0.77 -16.02
C GLY A 47 0.30 -1.03 -17.20
N GLU A 48 0.73 -0.72 -18.42
CA GLU A 48 -0.04 -1.06 -19.64
C GLU A 48 -0.20 -2.58 -19.81
N MET A 49 0.82 -3.38 -19.51
CA MET A 49 0.73 -4.84 -19.57
C MET A 49 -0.20 -5.41 -18.49
N VAL A 50 -0.19 -4.84 -17.29
CA VAL A 50 -1.18 -5.20 -16.26
C VAL A 50 -2.59 -4.85 -16.72
N GLY A 51 -2.78 -3.74 -17.45
CA GLY A 51 -4.07 -3.39 -18.04
C GLY A 51 -4.56 -4.38 -19.10
N VAL A 52 -3.67 -4.83 -19.99
CA VAL A 52 -4.00 -5.88 -20.97
C VAL A 52 -4.35 -7.18 -20.24
N TRP A 53 -3.59 -7.56 -19.22
CA TRP A 53 -3.88 -8.75 -18.41
C TRP A 53 -5.25 -8.66 -17.72
N ALA A 54 -5.59 -7.52 -17.11
CA ALA A 54 -6.88 -7.32 -16.45
C ALA A 54 -8.05 -7.38 -17.44
N MET A 55 -7.87 -6.81 -18.65
CA MET A 55 -8.85 -6.89 -19.73
C MET A 55 -9.07 -8.34 -20.17
N CYS A 56 -8.00 -9.12 -20.38
CA CYS A 56 -8.10 -10.54 -20.73
C CYS A 56 -8.80 -11.36 -19.64
N LEU A 57 -8.55 -11.06 -18.36
CA LEU A 57 -9.28 -11.69 -17.26
C LEU A 57 -10.77 -11.35 -17.28
N TRP A 58 -11.11 -10.08 -17.51
CA TRP A 58 -12.50 -9.66 -17.64
C TRP A 58 -13.22 -10.37 -18.81
N GLU A 59 -12.55 -10.59 -19.94
CA GLU A 59 -13.09 -11.41 -21.03
C GLU A 59 -13.32 -12.86 -20.61
N GLN A 60 -12.36 -13.47 -19.90
CA GLN A 60 -12.48 -14.83 -19.37
C GLN A 60 -13.60 -14.98 -18.34
N MET A 61 -13.95 -13.90 -17.63
CA MET A 61 -15.10 -13.85 -16.72
C MET A 61 -16.44 -13.74 -17.44
N GLY A 62 -16.46 -13.67 -18.79
CA GLY A 62 -17.67 -13.54 -19.57
C GLY A 62 -18.15 -12.10 -19.74
N GLN A 63 -17.23 -11.13 -19.68
CA GLN A 63 -17.50 -9.70 -19.91
C GLN A 63 -18.61 -9.15 -19.00
N PRO A 64 -18.50 -9.28 -17.68
CA PRO A 64 -19.53 -8.77 -16.76
C PRO A 64 -19.70 -7.26 -16.93
N ASN A 65 -20.95 -6.79 -16.88
CA ASN A 65 -21.30 -5.36 -16.96
C ASN A 65 -20.73 -4.53 -15.80
N ARG A 66 -20.31 -5.19 -14.72
CA ARG A 66 -19.67 -4.58 -13.57
C ARG A 66 -18.59 -5.48 -13.03
N VAL A 67 -17.38 -4.95 -12.89
CA VAL A 67 -16.23 -5.62 -12.28
C VAL A 67 -15.50 -4.64 -11.38
N ASN A 68 -15.11 -5.12 -10.20
CA ASN A 68 -14.27 -4.37 -9.29
C ASN A 68 -12.80 -4.59 -9.68
N LEU A 69 -12.02 -3.51 -9.77
CA LEU A 69 -10.56 -3.57 -9.89
C LEU A 69 -9.96 -2.95 -8.63
N VAL A 70 -9.39 -3.81 -7.79
CA VAL A 70 -8.86 -3.44 -6.48
C VAL A 70 -7.34 -3.37 -6.54
N GLU A 71 -6.74 -2.31 -6.02
CA GLU A 71 -5.29 -2.23 -5.81
C GLU A 71 -4.98 -2.07 -4.31
N LEU A 72 -4.13 -2.97 -3.79
CA LEU A 72 -3.66 -2.93 -2.41
C LEU A 72 -2.37 -2.12 -2.33
N GLY A 73 -2.37 -1.05 -1.53
CA GLY A 73 -1.21 -0.17 -1.35
C GLY A 73 -0.72 0.44 -2.67
N PRO A 74 -1.53 1.25 -3.37
CA PRO A 74 -1.21 1.77 -4.70
C PRO A 74 -0.04 2.78 -4.73
N GLY A 75 0.54 3.14 -3.58
CA GLY A 75 1.61 4.14 -3.47
C GLY A 75 1.17 5.48 -4.06
N ARG A 76 1.83 5.94 -5.13
CA ARG A 76 1.44 7.18 -5.83
C ARG A 76 0.26 7.02 -6.79
N GLY A 77 -0.23 5.81 -7.02
CA GLY A 77 -1.27 5.50 -8.02
C GLY A 77 -0.74 5.41 -9.46
N THR A 78 0.58 5.36 -9.66
CA THR A 78 1.22 5.30 -10.99
C THR A 78 0.79 4.05 -11.76
N LEU A 79 0.78 2.88 -11.10
CA LEU A 79 0.38 1.61 -11.70
C LEU A 79 -1.07 1.69 -12.23
N MET A 80 -2.03 2.10 -11.40
CA MET A 80 -3.41 2.29 -11.81
C MET A 80 -3.55 3.32 -12.94
N ALA A 81 -2.82 4.43 -12.88
CA ALA A 81 -2.89 5.46 -13.92
C ALA A 81 -2.42 4.94 -15.29
N ASP A 82 -1.34 4.15 -15.31
CA ASP A 82 -0.82 3.52 -16.53
C ASP A 82 -1.74 2.41 -17.05
N LEU A 83 -2.29 1.60 -16.13
CA LEU A 83 -3.29 0.58 -16.42
C LEU A 83 -4.50 1.19 -17.11
N LEU A 84 -5.11 2.23 -16.53
CA LEU A 84 -6.29 2.90 -17.09
C LEU A 84 -5.97 3.55 -18.45
N ARG A 85 -4.78 4.14 -18.60
CA ARG A 85 -4.35 4.73 -19.87
C ARG A 85 -4.21 3.68 -20.97
N GLY A 86 -3.55 2.56 -20.68
CA GLY A 86 -3.42 1.43 -21.60
C GLY A 86 -4.78 0.79 -21.94
N ALA A 87 -5.67 0.70 -20.96
CA ALA A 87 -6.99 0.12 -21.11
C ALA A 87 -8.01 1.04 -21.81
N SER A 88 -7.74 2.36 -21.92
CA SER A 88 -8.69 3.38 -22.43
C SER A 88 -9.29 3.11 -23.82
N LYS A 89 -8.63 2.26 -24.62
CA LYS A 89 -9.08 1.81 -25.95
C LYS A 89 -10.16 0.72 -25.88
N PHE A 90 -10.24 -0.02 -24.78
CA PHE A 90 -11.18 -1.12 -24.58
C PHE A 90 -12.44 -0.60 -23.84
N LYS A 91 -13.33 0.09 -24.56
CA LYS A 91 -14.46 0.81 -23.97
C LYS A 91 -15.36 -0.05 -23.09
N ASN A 92 -15.78 -1.22 -23.58
CA ASN A 92 -16.63 -2.14 -22.83
C ASN A 92 -15.99 -2.57 -21.50
N PHE A 93 -14.69 -2.80 -21.51
CA PHE A 93 -13.94 -3.13 -20.30
C PHE A 93 -13.94 -1.93 -19.35
N THR A 94 -13.48 -0.75 -19.81
CA THR A 94 -13.38 0.44 -18.95
C THR A 94 -14.73 0.90 -18.40
N GLU A 95 -15.81 0.81 -19.16
CA GLU A 95 -17.16 1.18 -18.70
C GLU A 95 -17.70 0.24 -17.62
N SER A 96 -17.22 -1.01 -17.57
CA SER A 96 -17.58 -1.97 -16.53
C SER A 96 -16.78 -1.82 -15.23
N LEU A 97 -15.61 -1.16 -15.28
CA LEU A 97 -14.68 -1.07 -14.15
C LEU A 97 -15.20 -0.16 -13.04
N HIS A 98 -15.05 -0.62 -11.80
CA HIS A 98 -15.13 0.19 -10.59
C HIS A 98 -13.81 0.07 -9.84
N ILE A 99 -13.08 1.17 -9.69
CA ILE A 99 -11.73 1.17 -9.11
C ILE A 99 -11.83 1.32 -7.60
N HIS A 100 -11.12 0.47 -6.88
CA HIS A 100 -11.05 0.49 -5.43
C HIS A 100 -9.59 0.47 -4.96
N LEU A 101 -9.17 1.56 -4.31
CA LEU A 101 -7.80 1.74 -3.84
C LEU A 101 -7.76 1.54 -2.32
N VAL A 102 -7.03 0.53 -1.85
CA VAL A 102 -6.88 0.26 -0.42
C VAL A 102 -5.64 1.00 0.09
N GLU A 103 -5.88 2.14 0.74
CA GLU A 103 -4.86 3.09 1.21
C GLU A 103 -5.35 3.81 2.48
N CYS A 104 -4.54 3.80 3.53
CA CYS A 104 -4.84 4.46 4.81
C CYS A 104 -4.37 5.92 4.87
N SER A 105 -3.34 6.29 4.09
CA SER A 105 -2.67 7.59 4.17
C SER A 105 -3.44 8.68 3.41
N PRO A 106 -3.98 9.71 4.09
CA PRO A 106 -4.70 10.80 3.41
C PRO A 106 -3.82 11.60 2.44
N THR A 107 -2.51 11.65 2.71
CA THR A 107 -1.54 12.31 1.83
C THR A 107 -1.40 11.55 0.51
N LEU A 108 -1.28 10.22 0.56
CA LEU A 108 -1.19 9.40 -0.64
C LEU A 108 -2.51 9.35 -1.40
N GLN A 109 -3.66 9.31 -0.71
CA GLN A 109 -4.98 9.40 -1.36
C GLN A 109 -5.11 10.68 -2.20
N LYS A 110 -4.66 11.84 -1.70
CA LYS A 110 -4.65 13.10 -2.46
C LYS A 110 -3.75 13.03 -3.69
N LEU A 111 -2.56 12.43 -3.54
CA LEU A 111 -1.62 12.27 -4.64
C LEU A 111 -2.18 11.33 -5.72
N GLN A 112 -2.82 10.24 -5.31
CA GLN A 112 -3.49 9.28 -6.20
C GLN A 112 -4.66 9.95 -6.94
N HIS A 113 -5.49 10.72 -6.24
CA HIS A 113 -6.60 11.50 -6.84
C HIS A 113 -6.07 12.42 -7.95
N HIS A 114 -4.97 13.13 -7.69
CA HIS A 114 -4.32 13.97 -8.70
C HIS A 114 -3.76 13.16 -9.88
N ASN A 115 -3.00 12.09 -9.63
CA ASN A 115 -2.35 11.28 -10.67
C ASN A 115 -3.34 10.53 -11.56
N LEU A 116 -4.46 10.09 -10.98
CA LEU A 116 -5.58 9.47 -11.68
C LEU A 116 -6.46 10.50 -12.39
N LYS A 117 -6.14 11.80 -12.27
CA LYS A 117 -6.89 12.92 -12.85
C LYS A 117 -8.38 12.82 -12.50
N CYS A 118 -8.64 12.59 -11.22
CA CYS A 118 -9.97 12.43 -10.69
C CYS A 118 -10.74 13.76 -10.68
N MET A 119 -12.03 13.67 -10.97
CA MET A 119 -13.00 14.76 -10.87
C MET A 119 -14.10 14.31 -9.93
N ASP A 120 -14.45 15.18 -8.97
CA ASP A 120 -15.53 14.92 -8.03
C ASP A 120 -16.83 15.50 -8.60
N GLU A 121 -17.79 14.63 -8.87
CA GLU A 121 -19.11 15.07 -9.29
C GLU A 121 -19.90 15.57 -8.08
N ASN A 122 -19.94 16.89 -7.91
CA ASN A 122 -20.82 17.54 -6.94
C ASN A 122 -22.26 17.47 -7.44
N ASN A 123 -22.98 16.40 -7.09
CA ASN A 123 -24.43 16.41 -7.24
C ASN A 123 -25.05 17.24 -6.11
N ALA A 124 -25.51 18.45 -6.46
CA ALA A 124 -26.20 19.38 -5.57
C ALA A 124 -27.59 18.88 -5.08
N ASN A 125 -27.88 17.58 -5.23
CA ASN A 125 -29.08 16.93 -4.73
C ASN A 125 -28.71 16.03 -3.55
N ASP A 126 -29.16 16.47 -2.37
CA ASP A 126 -28.81 16.13 -0.98
C ASP A 126 -28.79 14.63 -0.53
N ASN A 127 -28.72 13.62 -1.41
CA ASN A 127 -28.76 12.20 -0.99
C ASN A 127 -27.92 11.23 -1.85
N VAL A 128 -27.03 11.71 -2.73
CA VAL A 128 -26.18 10.84 -3.56
C VAL A 128 -24.74 11.02 -3.13
N GLU A 129 -24.08 9.92 -2.74
CA GLU A 129 -22.65 9.90 -2.37
C GLU A 129 -21.81 10.59 -3.45
N GLU A 130 -20.86 11.44 -3.03
CA GLU A 130 -19.90 12.08 -3.93
C GLU A 130 -19.22 11.03 -4.80
N ARG A 131 -19.39 11.14 -6.12
CA ARG A 131 -18.83 10.17 -7.06
C ARG A 131 -17.56 10.75 -7.67
N THR A 132 -16.42 10.16 -7.33
CA THR A 132 -15.15 10.48 -7.96
C THR A 132 -14.94 9.65 -9.23
N ILE A 133 -14.61 10.30 -10.34
CA ILE A 133 -14.38 9.66 -11.64
C ILE A 133 -12.99 10.01 -12.15
N SER A 134 -12.21 9.01 -12.57
CA SER A 134 -10.95 9.22 -13.27
C SER A 134 -11.20 9.60 -14.73
N SER A 135 -10.68 10.77 -15.14
CA SER A 135 -10.75 11.21 -16.55
C SER A 135 -9.85 10.41 -17.50
N LEU A 136 -8.99 9.51 -16.99
CA LEU A 136 -8.13 8.65 -17.83
C LEU A 136 -8.94 7.63 -18.63
N ALA A 137 -10.00 7.09 -18.02
CA ALA A 137 -10.84 6.06 -18.63
C ALA A 137 -12.35 6.27 -18.41
N GLY A 138 -12.76 7.35 -17.72
CA GLY A 138 -14.17 7.58 -17.34
C GLY A 138 -14.65 6.61 -16.25
N THR A 139 -13.72 6.10 -15.43
CA THR A 139 -14.00 5.05 -14.44
C THR A 139 -14.24 5.62 -13.05
N PRO A 140 -15.26 5.15 -12.31
CA PRO A 140 -15.43 5.49 -10.90
C PRO A 140 -14.23 5.02 -10.06
N VAL A 141 -13.80 5.84 -9.10
CA VAL A 141 -12.70 5.54 -8.17
C VAL A 141 -13.17 5.76 -6.73
N SER A 142 -12.83 4.84 -5.84
CA SER A 142 -13.09 4.97 -4.41
C SER A 142 -11.88 4.51 -3.59
N TRP A 143 -11.66 5.16 -2.45
CA TRP A 143 -10.59 4.82 -1.52
C TRP A 143 -11.16 4.15 -0.28
N HIS A 144 -10.44 3.14 0.20
CA HIS A 144 -10.81 2.33 1.36
C HIS A 144 -9.61 2.23 2.30
N ALA A 145 -9.85 2.32 3.62
CA ALA A 145 -8.79 2.11 4.60
C ALA A 145 -8.43 0.63 4.76
N ALA A 146 -9.36 -0.27 4.42
CA ALA A 146 -9.15 -1.71 4.55
C ALA A 146 -9.85 -2.47 3.43
N LEU A 147 -9.34 -3.66 3.10
CA LEU A 147 -9.90 -4.50 2.04
C LEU A 147 -11.35 -4.91 2.33
N GLU A 148 -11.70 -5.07 3.61
CA GLU A 148 -13.03 -5.45 4.08
C GLU A 148 -14.11 -4.40 3.77
N GLN A 149 -13.69 -3.15 3.48
CA GLN A 149 -14.61 -2.06 3.11
C GLN A 149 -14.94 -2.07 1.62
N VAL A 150 -14.21 -2.84 0.80
CA VAL A 150 -14.46 -2.95 -0.63
C VAL A 150 -15.80 -3.67 -0.86
N PRO A 151 -16.71 -3.13 -1.71
CA PRO A 151 -17.99 -3.76 -2.00
C PRO A 151 -17.85 -5.21 -2.51
N SER A 152 -18.54 -6.14 -1.85
CA SER A 152 -18.60 -7.54 -2.26
C SER A 152 -19.79 -7.84 -3.18
N GLY A 153 -19.82 -9.05 -3.77
CA GLY A 153 -20.93 -9.50 -4.62
C GLY A 153 -20.77 -9.21 -6.12
N PHE A 154 -19.65 -8.63 -6.53
CA PHE A 154 -19.29 -8.43 -7.94
C PHE A 154 -18.01 -9.22 -8.30
N PRO A 155 -17.86 -9.64 -9.56
CA PRO A 155 -16.58 -10.09 -10.10
C PRO A 155 -15.47 -9.10 -9.72
N THR A 156 -14.37 -9.58 -9.16
CA THR A 156 -13.32 -8.72 -8.60
C THR A 156 -11.94 -9.19 -9.06
N ILE A 157 -11.15 -8.26 -9.59
CA ILE A 157 -9.73 -8.44 -9.93
C ILE A 157 -8.93 -7.68 -8.86
N ILE A 158 -7.93 -8.33 -8.25
CA ILE A 158 -7.10 -7.72 -7.20
C ILE A 158 -5.64 -7.68 -7.66
N VAL A 159 -5.03 -6.50 -7.55
CA VAL A 159 -3.61 -6.24 -7.82
C VAL A 159 -2.94 -5.85 -6.50
N ALA A 160 -1.80 -6.48 -6.22
CA ALA A 160 -1.00 -6.22 -5.02
C ALA A 160 0.48 -6.21 -5.42
N HIS A 161 0.94 -5.08 -5.96
CA HIS A 161 2.31 -4.93 -6.45
C HIS A 161 3.18 -4.29 -5.37
N GLU A 162 4.28 -4.95 -4.99
CA GLU A 162 5.19 -4.49 -3.91
C GLU A 162 4.44 -4.16 -2.59
N PHE A 163 3.35 -4.89 -2.34
CA PHE A 163 2.53 -4.72 -1.13
C PHE A 163 2.97 -5.69 -0.02
N TYR A 164 3.19 -6.97 -0.36
CA TYR A 164 3.41 -8.04 0.62
C TYR A 164 4.81 -8.01 1.27
N ASP A 165 5.80 -7.45 0.59
CA ASP A 165 7.17 -7.25 1.08
C ASP A 165 7.25 -6.11 2.11
N ALA A 166 6.29 -5.19 2.11
CA ALA A 166 6.17 -4.13 3.11
C ALA A 166 5.38 -4.54 4.37
N LEU A 167 4.76 -5.73 4.39
CA LEU A 167 3.97 -6.16 5.55
C LEU A 167 4.88 -6.56 6.74
N PRO A 168 4.49 -6.22 7.98
CA PRO A 168 5.21 -6.65 9.17
C PRO A 168 5.36 -8.18 9.22
N VAL A 169 6.58 -8.66 9.44
CA VAL A 169 6.88 -10.09 9.52
C VAL A 169 7.36 -10.50 10.90
N HIS A 170 6.85 -11.64 11.37
CA HIS A 170 7.41 -12.33 12.53
C HIS A 170 8.61 -13.18 12.09
N GLN A 171 9.71 -13.07 12.84
CA GLN A 171 10.91 -13.89 12.58
C GLN A 171 11.07 -14.95 13.66
N PHE A 172 11.22 -16.20 13.24
CA PHE A 172 11.47 -17.33 14.13
C PHE A 172 12.85 -17.93 13.87
N GLN A 173 13.53 -18.35 14.94
CA GLN A 173 14.82 -19.02 14.88
C GLN A 173 14.72 -20.38 15.56
N LYS A 174 15.21 -21.42 14.88
CA LYS A 174 15.35 -22.76 15.46
C LYS A 174 16.52 -22.77 16.45
N THR A 175 16.24 -23.12 17.69
CA THR A 175 17.23 -23.23 18.78
C THR A 175 17.27 -24.65 19.34
N THR A 176 18.17 -24.93 20.29
CA THR A 176 18.18 -26.19 21.05
C THR A 176 16.91 -26.38 21.89
N ARG A 177 16.14 -25.32 22.13
CA ARG A 177 14.87 -25.31 22.89
C ARG A 177 13.62 -25.37 22.00
N GLY A 178 13.79 -25.49 20.67
CA GLY A 178 12.71 -25.41 19.69
C GLY A 178 12.69 -24.08 18.94
N TRP A 179 11.58 -23.78 18.27
CA TRP A 179 11.37 -22.49 17.60
C TRP A 179 11.17 -21.39 18.64
N CYS A 180 11.98 -20.34 18.56
CA CYS A 180 11.84 -19.15 19.38
C CYS A 180 11.66 -17.93 18.47
N GLU A 181 10.81 -17.01 18.88
CA GLU A 181 10.61 -15.76 18.15
C GLU A 181 11.77 -14.81 18.43
N LYS A 182 12.21 -14.10 17.39
CA LYS A 182 13.15 -12.98 17.50
C LYS A 182 12.38 -11.71 17.86
N LEU A 183 12.84 -11.05 18.90
CA LEU A 183 12.35 -9.79 19.41
C LEU A 183 13.43 -8.71 19.29
N VAL A 184 13.03 -7.45 19.26
CA VAL A 184 13.86 -6.26 19.25
C VAL A 184 13.83 -5.64 20.65
N ASP A 185 15.00 -5.36 21.21
CA ASP A 185 15.16 -4.70 22.50
C ASP A 185 16.25 -3.61 22.45
N ILE A 186 16.21 -2.71 23.42
CA ILE A 186 17.19 -1.64 23.60
C ILE A 186 18.52 -2.26 24.03
N ALA A 187 19.61 -1.96 23.32
CA ALA A 187 20.93 -2.31 23.80
C ALA A 187 21.23 -1.51 25.07
N GLU A 188 21.61 -2.17 26.17
CA GLU A 188 22.18 -1.47 27.33
C GLU A 188 23.53 -0.85 26.91
N ASP A 189 23.52 0.45 26.63
CA ASP A 189 24.76 1.22 26.56
C ASP A 189 25.28 1.42 27.99
N SER A 190 26.42 0.83 28.30
CA SER A 190 27.19 1.09 29.51
C SER A 190 27.88 2.47 29.49
N SER A 191 27.19 3.52 29.03
CA SER A 191 27.54 4.94 29.22
C SER A 191 26.36 5.85 28.85
N ALA A 192 25.85 6.58 29.84
CA ALA A 192 24.62 7.36 29.86
C ALA A 192 24.48 8.49 28.82
N ALA A 193 23.25 8.77 28.38
CA ALA A 193 22.55 10.06 28.55
C ALA A 193 21.17 10.08 27.85
N SER A 194 20.23 10.76 28.50
CA SER A 194 18.84 11.00 28.10
C SER A 194 18.63 11.50 26.66
N GLY A 195 17.67 10.88 25.95
CA GLY A 195 16.98 11.47 24.79
C GLY A 195 17.14 10.69 23.49
N LEU A 196 16.08 10.00 23.06
CA LEU A 196 15.99 9.45 21.71
C LEU A 196 15.97 10.60 20.69
N GLN A 197 17.10 10.82 20.02
CA GLN A 197 17.13 11.46 18.70
C GLN A 197 17.62 10.44 17.67
N ILE A 198 16.70 9.93 16.85
CA ILE A 198 17.06 9.13 15.68
C ILE A 198 17.58 10.11 14.62
N LYS A 199 18.91 10.30 14.58
CA LYS A 199 19.55 11.28 13.69
C LYS A 199 20.25 10.68 12.47
N ASN A 200 20.42 9.35 12.35
CA ASN A 200 21.03 8.76 11.15
C ASN A 200 20.81 7.24 11.08
N TRP A 201 20.47 6.73 9.90
CA TRP A 201 20.24 5.31 9.59
C TRP A 201 21.52 4.44 9.59
N ARG A 202 22.70 5.05 9.68
CA ARG A 202 24.01 4.36 9.63
C ARG A 202 24.55 3.88 10.99
N SER A 203 23.79 4.01 12.08
CA SER A 203 24.22 3.59 13.41
C SER A 203 23.45 2.35 13.89
N LEU A 204 23.82 1.18 13.37
CA LEU A 204 23.29 -0.13 13.81
C LEU A 204 23.83 -0.60 15.18
N SER A 205 24.40 0.29 16.00
CA SER A 205 25.00 -0.06 17.30
C SER A 205 24.01 -0.15 18.48
N THR A 206 22.73 0.19 18.30
CA THR A 206 21.80 0.42 19.43
C THR A 206 20.67 -0.63 19.57
N LEU A 207 20.64 -1.67 18.73
CA LEU A 207 19.58 -2.70 18.76
C LEU A 207 20.14 -4.07 19.11
N ARG A 208 19.50 -4.78 20.06
CA ARG A 208 19.77 -6.19 20.35
C ARG A 208 18.57 -7.05 20.01
N PHE A 209 18.83 -8.24 19.47
CA PHE A 209 17.80 -9.25 19.26
C PHE A 209 17.68 -10.14 20.49
N VAL A 210 16.49 -10.19 21.09
CA VAL A 210 16.17 -11.02 22.27
C VAL A 210 15.25 -12.16 21.83
N GLN A 211 15.37 -13.34 22.44
CA GLN A 211 14.55 -14.51 22.08
C GLN A 211 13.49 -14.78 23.15
N LYS A 212 12.24 -15.01 22.76
CA LYS A 212 11.16 -15.44 23.67
C LYS A 212 10.50 -16.73 23.17
N ARG A 213 10.20 -17.63 24.10
CA ARG A 213 9.54 -18.91 23.84
C ARG A 213 8.03 -18.71 23.82
N TRP A 214 7.37 -19.27 22.81
CA TRP A 214 5.93 -19.50 22.84
C TRP A 214 5.65 -20.72 23.73
N SER A 215 4.81 -20.54 24.75
CA SER A 215 4.39 -21.57 25.71
C SER A 215 3.18 -22.33 25.20
#